data_AF-A0A0N4YXC1-F1
#
_entry.id   AF-A0A0N4YXC1-F1
#
_cell.length_a   1.000
_cell.length_b   1.000
_cell.length_c   1.000
_cell.angle_alpha   90.00
_cell.angle_beta   90.00
_cell.angle_gamma   90.00
#
_symmetry.space_group_name_H-M   'P 1'
#
loop_
_entity.id
_entity.type
_entity.pdbx_description
1 polymer ?
#
loop_
_entity_poly.entity_id
_entity_poly.type
_entity_poly.pdbx_seq_one_letter_code
_entity_poly.pdbx_strand_id
1 'polypeptide(L)'
;MGVLEMGECQQRSPKFEQAVEYSLPGVEHPQSESLAFRSISAETLANEIRKLGPEAFDQRYLLVDCRYPYEYEGGHVKCAVNIHDQNELEKIFFPEDPNHPIRKRIPIFYCEFSQKRGPGM
;
A
#
# COMPACT_ATOMS: atom_id res chain seq x y z
N MET A 1 9.46 31.87 -46.99
CA MET A 1 8.45 31.95 -45.91
C MET A 1 7.93 30.54 -45.69
N GLY A 2 8.65 29.70 -44.93
CA GLY A 2 8.28 28.30 -44.71
C GLY A 2 7.42 28.19 -43.45
N VAL A 3 6.23 27.65 -43.58
CA VAL A 3 5.30 27.36 -42.47
C VAL A 3 5.74 26.04 -41.84
N LEU A 4 6.07 26.03 -40.54
CA LEU A 4 6.23 24.80 -39.78
C LEU A 4 4.84 24.22 -39.49
N GLU A 5 4.54 23.05 -40.05
CA GLU A 5 3.40 22.24 -39.60
C GLU A 5 3.78 21.53 -38.29
N MET A 6 3.05 21.83 -37.22
CA MET A 6 3.14 21.07 -35.97
C MET A 6 2.31 19.80 -36.11
N GLY A 7 2.99 18.65 -36.20
CA GLY A 7 2.32 17.35 -36.14
C GLY A 7 1.78 17.07 -34.74
N GLU A 8 0.47 16.87 -34.62
CA GLU A 8 -0.18 16.42 -33.39
C GLU A 8 0.12 14.93 -33.17
N CYS A 9 0.96 14.60 -32.19
CA CYS A 9 1.14 13.23 -31.72
C CYS A 9 0.05 12.90 -30.71
N GLN A 10 -1.06 12.32 -31.18
CA GLN A 10 -2.11 11.77 -30.31
C GLN A 10 -1.59 10.50 -29.63
N GLN A 11 -0.98 10.66 -28.45
CA GLN A 11 -0.70 9.56 -27.53
C GLN A 11 -2.00 9.19 -26.80
N ARG A 12 -2.87 8.41 -27.45
CA ARG A 12 -4.06 7.86 -26.81
C ARG A 12 -3.66 6.58 -26.06
N SER A 13 -3.27 6.73 -24.80
CA SER A 13 -2.97 5.59 -23.93
C SER A 13 -4.20 4.67 -23.81
N PRO A 14 -4.05 3.34 -23.87
CA PRO A 14 -5.17 2.42 -23.78
C PRO A 14 -5.75 2.47 -22.36
N LYS A 15 -7.04 2.79 -22.26
CA LYS A 15 -7.79 2.71 -21.00
C LYS A 15 -7.95 1.24 -20.61
N PHE A 16 -7.09 0.76 -19.74
CA PHE A 16 -7.33 -0.49 -19.01
C PHE A 16 -8.24 -0.18 -17.82
N GLU A 17 -9.55 -0.15 -18.06
CA GLU A 17 -10.56 -0.11 -17.00
C GLU A 17 -10.82 -1.55 -16.52
N GLN A 18 -9.83 -2.16 -15.87
CA GLN A 18 -10.10 -3.37 -15.08
C GLN A 18 -10.54 -2.89 -13.69
N ALA A 19 -11.83 -3.07 -13.38
CA ALA A 19 -12.37 -2.68 -12.08
C ALA A 19 -11.73 -3.57 -10.99
N VAL A 20 -10.76 -3.02 -10.26
CA VAL A 20 -10.17 -3.67 -9.09
C VAL A 20 -11.12 -3.48 -7.90
N GLU A 21 -11.60 -4.58 -7.33
CA GLU A 21 -12.41 -4.55 -6.11
C GLU A 21 -11.50 -4.43 -4.88
N TYR A 22 -11.52 -3.27 -4.23
CA TYR A 22 -10.75 -3.01 -3.02
C TYR A 22 -11.54 -3.40 -1.76
N SER A 23 -10.85 -3.99 -0.79
CA SER A 23 -11.45 -4.42 0.48
C SER A 23 -11.80 -3.26 1.43
N LEU A 24 -11.16 -2.11 1.25
CA LEU A 24 -11.32 -0.91 2.07
C LEU A 24 -11.57 0.32 1.18
N PRO A 25 -12.32 1.32 1.66
CA PRO A 25 -12.54 2.56 0.91
C PRO A 25 -11.24 3.35 0.79
N GLY A 26 -10.88 3.68 -0.46
CA GLY A 26 -9.74 4.54 -0.74
C GLY A 26 -10.08 6.02 -0.56
N VAL A 27 -9.07 6.85 -0.34
CA VAL A 27 -9.21 8.31 -0.33
C VAL A 27 -9.43 8.83 -1.76
N GLU A 28 -10.21 9.90 -1.90
CA GLU A 28 -10.47 10.55 -3.20
C GLU A 28 -9.24 11.28 -3.73
N HIS A 29 -8.43 11.88 -2.84
CA HIS A 29 -7.25 12.67 -3.16
C HIS A 29 -6.02 12.12 -2.43
N PRO A 30 -5.38 11.05 -2.94
CA PRO A 30 -4.20 10.48 -2.31
C PRO A 30 -2.98 11.40 -2.46
N GLN A 31 -2.05 11.31 -1.52
CA GLN A 31 -0.76 12.01 -1.61
C GLN A 31 0.11 11.51 -2.77
N SER A 32 -0.11 10.26 -3.19
CA SER A 32 0.54 9.63 -4.34
C SER A 32 -0.50 8.82 -5.10
N GLU A 33 -0.76 9.21 -6.35
CA GLU A 33 -1.58 8.43 -7.26
C GLU A 33 -0.77 7.25 -7.82
N SER A 34 -1.38 6.08 -7.85
CA SER A 34 -0.77 4.85 -8.36
C SER A 34 -1.82 3.94 -8.96
N LEU A 35 -1.43 3.20 -9.99
CA LEU A 35 -2.23 2.11 -10.56
C LEU A 35 -2.02 0.80 -9.78
N ALA A 36 -0.95 0.70 -9.00
CA ALA A 36 -0.57 -0.52 -8.28
C ALA A 36 -1.15 -0.58 -6.87
N PHE A 37 -1.46 0.56 -6.25
CA PHE A 37 -1.99 0.63 -4.89
C PHE A 37 -2.95 1.80 -4.73
N ARG A 38 -3.71 1.78 -3.62
CA ARG A 38 -4.57 2.88 -3.18
C ARG A 38 -4.22 3.27 -1.75
N SER A 39 -4.47 4.53 -1.41
CA SER A 39 -4.33 5.03 -0.05
C SER A 39 -5.67 4.99 0.67
N ILE A 40 -5.65 4.63 1.96
CA ILE A 40 -6.81 4.70 2.86
C ILE A 40 -6.58 5.82 3.88
N SER A 41 -7.65 6.37 4.46
CA SER A 41 -7.52 7.35 5.53
C SER A 41 -7.11 6.70 6.86
N ALA A 42 -6.49 7.48 7.75
CA ALA A 42 -6.20 7.03 9.12
C ALA A 42 -7.48 6.62 9.86
N GLU A 43 -8.59 7.31 9.60
CA GLU A 43 -9.91 6.95 10.14
C GLU A 43 -10.36 5.57 9.67
N THR A 44 -10.21 5.26 8.37
CA THR A 44 -10.56 3.95 7.80
C THR A 44 -9.78 2.84 8.48
N LEU A 45 -8.45 3.00 8.61
CA LEU A 45 -7.60 2.02 9.28
C LEU A 45 -8.02 1.83 10.75
N ALA A 46 -8.20 2.93 11.48
CA ALA A 46 -8.55 2.88 12.90
C ALA A 46 -9.93 2.25 13.13
N ASN A 47 -10.90 2.55 12.27
CA ASN A 47 -12.23 1.95 12.32
C ASN A 47 -12.18 0.46 12.00
N GLU A 48 -11.37 0.05 11.02
CA GLU A 48 -11.22 -1.36 10.67
C GLU A 48 -10.62 -2.18 11.82
N ILE A 49 -9.58 -1.66 12.47
CA ILE A 49 -8.96 -2.28 13.65
C ILE A 49 -9.98 -2.41 14.79
N ARG A 50 -10.77 -1.37 15.06
CA ARG A 50 -11.82 -1.41 16.11
C ARG A 50 -12.94 -2.38 15.78
N LYS A 51 -13.36 -2.43 14.51
CA LYS A 51 -14.45 -3.28 14.02
C LYS A 51 -14.10 -4.77 14.10
N LEU A 52 -12.89 -5.15 13.68
CA LEU A 52 -12.47 -6.54 13.65
C LEU A 52 -11.87 -7.03 14.98
N GLY A 53 -11.24 -6.12 15.73
CA GLY A 53 -10.38 -6.50 16.85
C GLY A 53 -9.02 -7.05 16.38
N PRO A 54 -8.02 -7.16 17.28
CA PRO A 54 -6.63 -7.43 16.88
C PRO A 54 -6.43 -8.77 16.16
N GLU A 55 -7.08 -9.84 16.63
CA GLU A 55 -6.89 -11.19 16.09
C GLU A 55 -7.47 -11.33 14.68
N ALA A 56 -8.72 -10.93 14.48
CA ALA A 56 -9.34 -10.98 13.15
C ALA A 56 -8.73 -9.96 12.18
N PHE A 57 -8.23 -8.83 12.69
CA PHE A 57 -7.47 -7.89 11.88
C PHE A 57 -6.16 -8.52 11.39
N ASP A 58 -5.38 -9.17 12.27
CA ASP A 58 -4.11 -9.82 11.91
C ASP A 58 -4.32 -10.99 10.93
N GLN A 59 -5.42 -11.76 11.07
CA GLN A 59 -5.75 -12.81 10.11
C GLN A 59 -6.05 -12.28 8.70
N ARG A 60 -6.59 -11.06 8.58
CA ARG A 60 -7.04 -10.49 7.31
C ARG A 60 -6.03 -9.53 6.67
N TYR A 61 -5.35 -8.71 7.48
CA TYR A 61 -4.46 -7.65 7.03
C TYR A 61 -3.07 -7.83 7.64
N LEU A 62 -2.02 -7.44 6.91
CA LEU A 62 -0.68 -7.25 7.45
C LEU A 62 -0.37 -5.75 7.46
N LEU A 63 -0.39 -5.13 8.63
CA LEU A 63 -0.05 -3.72 8.79
C LEU A 63 1.46 -3.58 8.99
N VAL A 64 2.14 -2.96 8.05
CA VAL A 64 3.60 -2.84 8.01
C VAL A 64 4.01 -1.40 8.29
N ASP A 65 4.68 -1.18 9.43
CA ASP A 65 5.40 0.04 9.73
C ASP A 65 6.78 -0.02 9.05
N CYS A 66 6.95 0.77 8.00
CA CYS A 66 8.16 0.81 7.18
C CYS A 66 9.22 1.78 7.75
N ARG A 67 8.98 2.34 8.94
CA ARG A 67 9.94 3.24 9.59
C ARG A 67 11.12 2.47 10.18
N TYR A 68 12.17 3.17 10.57
CA TYR A 68 13.30 2.55 11.25
C TYR A 68 12.87 2.00 12.62
N PRO A 69 13.54 0.95 13.13
CA PRO A 69 13.18 0.33 14.41
C PRO A 69 13.04 1.30 15.57
N TYR A 70 13.93 2.30 15.67
CA TYR A 70 13.86 3.31 16.74
C TYR A 70 12.59 4.19 16.67
N GLU A 71 12.05 4.45 15.47
CA GLU A 71 10.79 5.20 15.29
C GLU A 71 9.59 4.33 15.73
N TYR A 72 9.64 3.03 15.41
CA TYR A 72 8.61 2.06 15.80
C TYR A 72 8.60 1.84 17.32
N GLU A 73 9.77 1.68 17.94
CA GLU A 73 9.93 1.53 19.39
C GLU A 73 9.47 2.76 20.16
N GLY A 74 9.65 3.96 19.59
CA GLY A 74 9.12 5.21 20.15
C GLY A 74 7.59 5.33 20.11
N GLY A 75 6.92 4.44 19.38
CA GLY A 75 5.47 4.36 19.28
C GLY A 75 5.02 4.02 17.85
N HIS A 76 4.06 3.11 17.75
CA HIS A 76 3.53 2.63 16.47
C HIS A 76 2.03 2.32 16.54
N VAL A 77 1.42 2.14 15.37
CA VAL A 77 -0.01 1.81 15.29
C VAL A 77 -0.24 0.39 15.82
N LYS A 78 -1.32 0.21 16.59
CA LYS A 78 -1.69 -1.12 17.11
C LYS A 78 -1.83 -2.13 15.96
N CYS A 79 -1.35 -3.36 16.20
CA CYS A 79 -1.32 -4.47 15.22
C CYS A 79 -0.26 -4.31 14.12
N ALA A 80 0.56 -3.25 14.12
CA ALA A 80 1.62 -3.10 13.14
C ALA A 80 2.84 -3.98 13.48
N VAL A 81 3.44 -4.57 12.46
CA VAL A 81 4.79 -5.15 12.53
C VAL A 81 5.80 -4.18 11.91
N ASN A 82 7.02 -4.15 12.43
CA ASN A 82 8.08 -3.32 11.84
C ASN A 82 8.86 -4.12 10.79
N ILE A 83 8.82 -3.68 9.54
CA ILE A 83 9.65 -4.22 8.45
C ILE A 83 10.20 -3.03 7.68
N HIS A 84 11.48 -2.71 7.91
CA HIS A 84 12.14 -1.55 7.32
C HIS A 84 13.07 -1.90 6.16
N ASP A 85 13.41 -3.19 6.01
CA ASP A 85 14.30 -3.72 4.98
C ASP A 85 13.49 -4.46 3.90
N GLN A 86 13.71 -4.10 2.63
CA GLN A 86 13.00 -4.69 1.50
C GLN A 86 13.34 -6.19 1.30
N ASN A 87 14.57 -6.62 1.60
CA ASN A 87 14.94 -8.03 1.45
C ASN A 87 14.26 -8.91 2.50
N GLU A 88 14.03 -8.37 3.70
CA GLU A 88 13.20 -9.03 4.72
C GLU A 88 11.74 -9.11 4.26
N LEU A 89 11.22 -8.03 3.69
CA LEU A 89 9.86 -7.96 3.16
C LEU A 89 9.60 -9.01 2.08
N GLU A 90 10.52 -9.13 1.11
CA GLU A 90 10.41 -10.11 0.03
C GLU A 90 10.30 -11.54 0.56
N LYS A 91 11.12 -11.89 1.57
CA LYS A 91 11.07 -13.23 2.20
C LYS A 91 9.74 -13.50 2.89
N ILE A 92 9.13 -12.48 3.48
CA ILE A 92 7.83 -12.59 4.17
C ILE A 92 6.69 -12.76 3.16
N PHE A 93 6.66 -11.96 2.09
CA PHE A 93 5.56 -11.96 1.13
C PHE A 93 5.65 -13.05 0.06
N PHE A 94 6.85 -13.55 -0.23
CA PHE A 94 7.10 -14.58 -1.24
C PHE A 94 7.75 -15.84 -0.65
N PRO A 95 7.12 -16.50 0.34
CA PRO A 95 7.64 -17.74 0.89
C PRO A 95 7.57 -18.87 -0.15
N GLU A 96 8.49 -19.83 -0.01
CA GLU A 96 8.55 -21.04 -0.85
C GLU A 96 7.27 -21.88 -0.75
N ASP A 97 6.66 -21.95 0.44
CA ASP A 97 5.39 -22.64 0.63
C ASP A 97 4.24 -21.86 -0.06
N PRO A 98 3.60 -22.43 -1.10
CA PRO A 98 2.48 -21.79 -1.77
C PRO A 98 1.22 -21.68 -0.90
N ASN A 99 1.13 -22.46 0.19
CA ASN A 99 -0.01 -22.44 1.10
C ASN A 99 0.22 -21.56 2.32
N HIS A 100 1.36 -20.86 2.40
CA HIS A 100 1.71 -20.04 3.55
C HIS A 100 0.60 -19.01 3.85
N PRO A 101 0.14 -18.86 5.11
CA PRO A 101 -1.00 -18.00 5.46
C PRO A 101 -0.85 -16.54 5.00
N ILE A 102 0.38 -16.04 4.89
CA ILE A 102 0.69 -14.67 4.44
C ILE A 102 0.07 -14.35 3.07
N ARG A 103 -0.03 -15.33 2.17
CA ARG A 103 -0.58 -15.15 0.81
C ARG A 103 -2.07 -14.82 0.81
N LYS A 104 -2.76 -15.00 1.94
CA LYS A 104 -4.19 -14.66 2.13
C LYS A 104 -4.38 -13.31 2.82
N ARG A 105 -3.31 -12.71 3.37
CA ARG A 105 -3.37 -11.43 4.09
C ARG A 105 -3.22 -10.27 3.11
N ILE A 106 -3.96 -9.19 3.36
CA ILE A 106 -3.92 -7.97 2.57
C ILE A 106 -2.88 -7.01 3.18
N PRO A 107 -1.80 -6.64 2.48
CA PRO A 107 -0.81 -5.73 3.02
C PRO A 107 -1.32 -4.29 3.11
N ILE A 108 -0.96 -3.59 4.18
CA ILE A 108 -1.15 -2.15 4.37
C ILE A 108 0.18 -1.57 4.84
N PHE A 109 0.78 -0.70 4.05
CA PHE A 109 2.06 -0.06 4.35
C PHE A 109 1.86 1.37 4.85
N TYR A 110 2.64 1.76 5.86
CA TYR A 110 2.77 3.17 6.24
C TYR A 110 4.20 3.50 6.65
N CYS A 111 4.53 4.79 6.57
CA CYS A 111 5.73 5.34 7.20
C CYS A 111 5.38 6.70 7.83
N GLU A 112 6.37 7.54 8.14
CA GLU A 112 6.14 8.83 8.80
C GLU A 112 5.11 9.72 8.05
N PHE A 113 5.27 9.83 6.72
CA PHE A 113 4.39 10.63 5.87
C PHE A 113 3.80 9.87 4.69
N SER A 114 3.95 8.54 4.66
CA SER A 114 3.47 7.63 3.59
C SER A 114 3.74 8.05 2.13
N GLN A 115 4.84 8.78 1.88
CA GLN A 115 5.17 9.33 0.56
C GLN A 115 6.40 8.71 -0.13
N LYS A 116 7.29 8.08 0.63
CA LYS A 116 8.57 7.56 0.10
C LYS A 116 8.79 6.10 0.47
N ARG A 117 9.01 5.82 1.76
CA ARG A 117 9.32 4.46 2.24
C ARG A 117 8.15 3.51 2.00
N GLY A 118 6.95 3.85 2.48
CA GLY A 118 5.75 3.02 2.28
C GLY A 118 5.45 2.70 0.81
N PRO A 119 5.32 3.71 -0.09
CA PRO A 119 5.10 3.46 -1.51
C PRO A 119 6.24 2.75 -2.25
N GLY A 120 7.45 2.72 -1.68
CA GLY A 120 8.61 2.06 -2.26
C GLY A 120 8.85 0.63 -1.75
N MET A 121 8.02 0.15 -0.82
CA MET A 121 7.97 -1.25 -0.39
C MET A 121 7.08 -2.06 -1.33
#